data_AF-A0A9Q0BT29-F1
#
_entry.id   AF-A0A9Q0BT29-F1
#
_cell.length_a   1.000
_cell.length_b   1.000
_cell.length_c   1.000
_cell.angle_alpha   90.00
_cell.angle_beta   90.00
_cell.angle_gamma   90.00
#
_symmetry.space_group_name_H-M   'P 1'
#
loop_
_entity.id
_entity.type
_entity.pdbx_description
1 polymer ?
#
loop_
_entity_poly.entity_id
_entity_poly.type
_entity_poly.pdbx_seq_one_letter_code
_entity_poly.pdbx_strand_id
1 'polypeptide(L)'
;MNGALAKYGNDHYVTQELNHLQSEINCCGVKNHTYWEKHLGNGNYHIERDAKVVPNSCCHHQETKDVRNDTHLVCQKPFENGCFDEVHSRVSKCSTWITIGVTIEAFFQAMGMVCAFLLAKMLRWNKSLRLVYRSNLLNEFNTSE
;
A
#
# COMPACT_ATOMS: atom_id res chain seq x y z
N MET A 1 -12.03 6.07 -3.46
CA MET A 1 -11.60 6.96 -4.57
C MET A 1 -12.48 8.20 -4.72
N ASN A 2 -13.83 8.09 -4.79
CA ASN A 2 -14.70 9.29 -4.92
C ASN A 2 -14.41 10.41 -3.91
N GLY A 3 -14.26 10.08 -2.62
CA GLY A 3 -13.91 11.07 -1.59
C GLY A 3 -12.51 11.69 -1.73
N ALA A 4 -11.58 11.00 -2.40
CA ALA A 4 -10.25 11.53 -2.69
C ALA A 4 -10.33 12.54 -3.85
N LEU A 5 -11.10 12.22 -4.91
CA LEU A 5 -11.31 13.16 -6.01
C LEU A 5 -11.96 14.47 -5.53
N ALA A 6 -12.89 14.42 -4.58
CA ALA A 6 -13.52 15.62 -4.02
C ALA A 6 -12.53 16.57 -3.30
N LYS A 7 -11.38 16.06 -2.86
CA LYS A 7 -10.31 16.84 -2.21
C LYS A 7 -9.19 17.24 -3.18
N TYR A 8 -9.28 16.80 -4.43
CA TYR A 8 -8.28 17.10 -5.45
C TYR A 8 -8.18 18.62 -5.68
N GLY A 9 -6.96 19.17 -5.70
CA GLY A 9 -6.68 20.60 -5.77
C GLY A 9 -6.78 21.36 -4.44
N ASN A 10 -7.54 20.86 -3.47
CA ASN A 10 -7.67 21.46 -2.13
C ASN A 10 -6.65 20.90 -1.13
N ASP A 11 -6.33 19.61 -1.26
CA ASP A 11 -5.38 18.90 -0.40
C ASP A 11 -4.18 18.48 -1.24
N HIS A 12 -3.01 19.05 -0.94
CA HIS A 12 -1.77 18.79 -1.67
C HIS A 12 -1.38 17.31 -1.61
N TYR A 13 -1.52 16.66 -0.45
CA TYR A 13 -1.17 15.26 -0.28
C TYR A 13 -2.08 14.36 -1.12
N VAL A 14 -3.40 14.59 -1.05
CA VAL A 14 -4.37 13.83 -1.86
C VAL A 14 -4.16 14.05 -3.35
N THR A 15 -3.81 15.27 -3.75
CA THR A 15 -3.54 15.63 -5.16
C THR A 15 -2.31 14.89 -5.68
N GLN A 16 -1.22 14.90 -4.92
CA GLN A 16 0.02 14.21 -5.28
C GLN A 16 -0.17 12.69 -5.38
N GLU A 17 -0.85 12.09 -4.41
CA GLU A 17 -1.12 10.65 -4.40
C GLU A 17 -2.03 10.22 -5.57
N LEU A 18 -3.07 11.01 -5.87
CA LEU A 18 -3.93 10.74 -7.02
C LEU A 18 -3.18 10.89 -8.34
N ASN A 19 -2.31 11.89 -8.46
CA ASN A 19 -1.49 12.08 -9.65
C ASN A 19 -0.52 10.91 -9.83
N HIS A 20 0.17 10.52 -8.76
CA HIS A 20 1.11 9.39 -8.78
C HIS A 20 0.39 8.09 -9.17
N LEU A 21 -0.75 7.80 -8.55
CA LEU A 21 -1.55 6.63 -8.87
C LEU A 21 -1.92 6.62 -10.36
N GLN A 22 -2.48 7.72 -10.87
CA GLN A 22 -2.91 7.80 -12.27
C GLN A 22 -1.77 7.61 -13.27
N SER A 23 -0.59 8.17 -12.98
CA SER A 23 0.60 7.98 -13.82
C SER A 23 1.16 6.56 -13.75
N GLU A 24 1.15 5.93 -12.57
CA GLU A 24 1.77 4.62 -12.36
C GLU A 24 0.97 3.49 -13.03
N ILE A 25 -0.36 3.57 -12.94
CA ILE A 25 -1.24 2.54 -13.48
C ILE A 25 -1.91 2.93 -14.81
N ASN A 26 -1.57 4.10 -15.37
CA ASN A 26 -2.06 4.59 -16.67
C ASN A 26 -3.60 4.61 -16.75
N CYS A 27 -4.23 5.25 -15.77
CA CYS A 27 -5.68 5.33 -15.64
C CYS A 27 -6.13 6.77 -15.42
N CYS A 28 -7.42 7.04 -15.66
CA CYS A 28 -7.98 8.37 -15.39
C CYS A 28 -9.36 8.31 -14.76
N GLY A 29 -9.51 9.06 -13.66
CA GLY A 29 -10.75 9.11 -12.90
C GLY A 29 -11.06 7.80 -12.18
N VAL A 30 -12.24 7.71 -11.56
CA VAL A 30 -12.61 6.50 -10.79
C VAL A 30 -13.00 5.35 -11.71
N LYS A 31 -13.98 5.60 -12.58
CA LYS A 31 -14.45 4.64 -13.59
C LYS A 31 -14.07 5.02 -15.02
N ASN A 32 -13.92 6.32 -15.27
CA ASN A 32 -13.54 6.88 -16.56
C ASN A 32 -13.10 8.33 -16.37
N HIS A 33 -12.44 8.91 -17.37
CA HIS A 33 -11.97 10.29 -17.41
C HIS A 33 -13.10 11.32 -17.24
N THR A 34 -14.34 10.99 -17.63
CA THR A 34 -15.51 11.89 -17.54
C THR A 34 -15.85 12.32 -16.11
N TYR A 35 -15.36 11.61 -15.09
CA TYR A 35 -15.51 12.04 -13.69
C TYR A 35 -14.83 13.39 -13.40
N TRP A 36 -13.76 13.72 -14.15
CA TRP A 36 -13.08 15.00 -14.01
C TRP A 36 -13.90 16.17 -14.55
N GLU A 37 -14.78 15.95 -15.53
CA GLU A 37 -15.68 16.99 -16.04
C GLU A 37 -16.58 17.55 -14.93
N LYS A 38 -16.98 16.70 -13.97
CA LYS A 38 -17.79 17.11 -12.82
C LYS A 38 -17.01 17.83 -11.73
N HIS A 39 -15.69 17.65 -11.66
CA HIS A 39 -14.87 18.14 -10.54
C HIS A 39 -14.02 19.35 -10.92
N LEU A 40 -13.49 19.37 -12.15
CA LEU A 40 -12.71 20.47 -12.70
C LEU A 40 -13.57 21.40 -13.56
N GLY A 41 -14.76 20.94 -13.97
CA GLY A 41 -15.66 21.65 -14.86
C GLY A 41 -15.16 21.69 -16.31
N ASN A 42 -16.10 21.76 -17.25
CA ASN A 42 -15.82 22.36 -18.55
C ASN A 42 -15.89 23.88 -18.33
N GLY A 43 -14.84 24.49 -17.78
CA GLY A 43 -14.81 25.96 -17.75
C GLY A 43 -14.94 26.53 -19.17
N ASN A 44 -15.28 27.81 -19.27
CA ASN A 44 -15.43 28.56 -20.53
C ASN A 44 -14.10 28.65 -21.29
N TYR A 45 -13.68 27.53 -21.83
CA TYR A 45 -12.37 27.32 -22.37
C TYR A 45 -12.53 27.00 -23.85
N HIS A 46 -11.72 27.63 -24.68
CA HIS A 46 -11.54 27.25 -26.08
C HIS A 46 -10.83 25.90 -26.11
N ILE A 47 -11.59 24.84 -25.83
CA ILE A 47 -11.17 23.46 -25.95
C ILE A 47 -11.29 23.15 -27.44
N GLU A 48 -10.18 22.78 -28.09
CA GLU A 48 -10.24 22.19 -29.43
C GLU A 48 -11.30 21.09 -29.43
N ARG A 49 -12.09 20.96 -30.50
CA ARG A 49 -13.08 19.89 -30.62
C ARG A 49 -12.39 18.56 -30.27
N ASP A 50 -12.84 17.91 -29.20
CA ASP A 50 -12.36 16.62 -28.65
C ASP A 50 -11.39 16.65 -27.46
N ALA A 51 -10.85 17.80 -27.04
CA ALA A 51 -9.98 17.81 -25.86
C ALA A 51 -10.76 17.79 -24.53
N LYS A 52 -10.17 17.21 -23.47
CA LYS A 52 -10.79 17.07 -22.13
C LYS A 52 -9.93 17.72 -21.06
N VAL A 53 -10.57 18.37 -20.09
CA VAL A 53 -9.89 18.95 -18.92
C VAL A 53 -9.69 17.84 -17.89
N VAL A 54 -8.44 17.46 -17.69
CA VAL A 54 -8.04 16.39 -16.77
C VAL A 54 -6.74 16.77 -16.05
N PRO A 55 -6.41 16.09 -14.94
CA PRO A 55 -5.09 16.16 -14.32
C PRO A 55 -3.94 15.88 -15.29
N ASN A 56 -2.75 16.38 -14.95
CA ASN A 56 -1.54 16.11 -15.72
C ASN A 56 -1.16 14.62 -15.79
N SER A 57 -1.45 13.88 -14.72
CA SER A 57 -1.25 12.45 -14.58
C SER A 57 -2.17 11.59 -15.44
N CYS A 58 -3.25 12.15 -15.96
CA CYS A 58 -4.26 11.42 -16.74
C CYS A 58 -3.91 11.26 -18.23
N CYS A 59 -2.76 11.79 -18.65
CA CYS A 59 -2.40 11.88 -20.06
C CYS A 59 -0.95 11.51 -20.33
N HIS A 60 -0.72 10.95 -21.51
CA HIS A 60 0.63 10.71 -21.99
C HIS A 60 1.33 12.06 -22.25
N HIS A 61 2.61 12.13 -21.85
CA HIS A 61 3.41 13.37 -21.91
C HIS A 61 3.45 13.99 -23.33
N GLN A 62 3.29 13.17 -24.37
CA GLN A 62 3.30 13.59 -25.79
C GLN A 62 1.98 14.19 -26.29
N GLU A 63 0.88 14.09 -25.54
CA GLU A 63 -0.46 14.51 -25.98
C GLU A 63 -1.00 15.72 -25.20
N THR A 64 -0.13 16.41 -24.48
CA THR A 64 -0.44 17.63 -23.72
C THR A 64 -0.25 18.85 -24.62
N LYS A 65 -1.32 19.63 -24.88
CA LYS A 65 -1.28 20.76 -25.83
C LYS A 65 -1.44 22.14 -25.21
N ASP A 66 -1.75 22.25 -23.92
CA ASP A 66 -1.86 23.56 -23.28
C ASP A 66 -1.60 23.43 -21.77
N VAL A 67 -0.49 24.01 -21.32
CA VAL A 67 -0.09 24.02 -19.90
C VAL A 67 -0.79 25.21 -19.26
N ARG A 68 -1.95 24.96 -18.64
CA ARG A 68 -2.72 26.02 -17.99
C ARG A 68 -2.33 26.26 -16.53
N ASN A 69 -1.74 25.28 -15.85
CA ASN A 69 -1.06 25.32 -14.54
C ASN A 69 -0.50 23.91 -14.20
N ASP A 70 0.34 23.79 -13.17
CA ASP A 70 0.95 22.50 -12.75
C ASP A 70 -0.06 21.38 -12.39
N THR A 71 -1.33 21.72 -12.16
CA THR A 71 -2.38 20.79 -11.70
C THR A 71 -3.43 20.44 -12.76
N HIS A 72 -3.54 21.18 -13.86
CA HIS A 72 -4.61 20.98 -14.86
C HIS A 72 -4.10 21.16 -16.27
N LEU A 73 -4.49 20.25 -17.17
CA LEU A 73 -4.16 20.36 -18.58
C LEU A 73 -5.33 19.97 -19.50
N VAL A 74 -5.23 20.47 -20.72
CA VAL A 74 -6.12 20.09 -21.81
C VAL A 74 -5.45 18.93 -22.55
N CYS A 75 -6.13 17.80 -22.55
CA CYS A 75 -5.62 16.57 -23.11
C CYS A 75 -6.47 16.07 -24.26
N GLN A 76 -5.82 15.74 -25.37
CA GLN A 76 -6.52 15.24 -26.56
C GLN A 76 -6.94 13.77 -26.40
N LYS A 77 -6.16 12.98 -25.64
CA LYS A 77 -6.39 11.55 -25.43
C LYS A 77 -6.08 11.17 -23.97
N PRO A 78 -7.05 11.37 -23.06
CA PRO A 78 -6.91 10.89 -21.69
C PRO A 78 -6.98 9.37 -21.64
N PHE A 79 -6.45 8.77 -20.57
CA PHE A 79 -6.68 7.35 -20.32
C PHE A 79 -8.17 7.05 -20.24
N GLU A 80 -8.64 6.10 -21.06
CA GLU A 80 -10.04 5.69 -21.08
C GLU A 80 -10.40 4.82 -19.87
N ASN A 81 -9.42 4.10 -19.31
CA ASN A 81 -9.65 3.17 -18.23
C ASN A 81 -9.77 3.89 -16.89
N GLY A 82 -10.79 3.51 -16.12
CA GLY A 82 -10.96 3.95 -14.74
C GLY A 82 -9.93 3.31 -13.80
N CYS A 83 -9.41 4.11 -12.87
CA CYS A 83 -8.42 3.62 -11.92
C CYS A 83 -8.95 2.53 -10.99
N PHE A 84 -10.24 2.51 -10.68
CA PHE A 84 -10.81 1.48 -9.83
C PHE A 84 -10.71 0.09 -10.47
N ASP A 85 -11.09 -0.01 -11.75
CA ASP A 85 -11.08 -1.28 -12.48
C ASP A 85 -9.64 -1.75 -12.78
N GLU A 86 -8.74 -0.81 -13.08
CA GLU A 86 -7.31 -1.11 -13.28
C GLU A 86 -6.63 -1.61 -12.01
N VAL A 87 -6.83 -0.93 -10.86
CA VAL A 87 -6.31 -1.40 -9.57
C VAL A 87 -6.87 -2.77 -9.27
N HIS A 88 -8.17 -2.97 -9.42
CA HIS A 88 -8.81 -4.26 -9.16
C HIS A 88 -8.25 -5.38 -10.04
N SER A 89 -8.07 -5.12 -11.34
CA SER A 89 -7.46 -6.06 -12.29
C SER A 89 -6.02 -6.41 -11.92
N ARG A 90 -5.21 -5.42 -11.54
CA ARG A 90 -3.82 -5.62 -11.11
C ARG A 90 -3.74 -6.42 -9.80
N VAL A 91 -4.54 -6.05 -8.81
CA VAL A 91 -4.62 -6.78 -7.52
C VAL A 91 -5.06 -8.22 -7.76
N SER A 92 -6.07 -8.45 -8.60
CA SER A 92 -6.54 -9.80 -8.92
C SER A 92 -5.44 -10.67 -9.55
N LYS A 93 -4.60 -10.09 -10.41
CA LYS A 93 -3.47 -10.80 -11.04
C LYS A 93 -2.35 -11.11 -10.05
N CYS A 94 -2.10 -10.20 -9.10
CA CYS A 94 -1.05 -10.34 -8.10
C CYS A 94 -1.49 -11.13 -6.85
N SER A 95 -2.79 -11.41 -6.67
CA SER A 95 -3.36 -12.06 -5.48
C SER A 95 -2.67 -13.39 -5.13
N THR A 96 -2.32 -14.19 -6.13
CA THR A 96 -1.60 -15.46 -5.94
C THR A 96 -0.24 -15.23 -5.27
N TRP A 97 0.51 -14.22 -5.70
CA TRP A 97 1.83 -13.90 -5.14
C TRP A 97 1.73 -13.39 -3.71
N ILE A 98 0.73 -12.56 -3.41
CA ILE A 98 0.45 -12.08 -2.06
C ILE A 98 0.14 -13.28 -1.15
N THR A 99 -0.71 -14.21 -1.61
CA THR A 99 -1.08 -15.41 -0.85
C THR A 99 0.12 -16.29 -0.52
N ILE A 100 1.02 -16.49 -1.49
CA ILE A 100 2.26 -17.24 -1.27
C ILE A 100 3.12 -16.55 -0.21
N GLY A 101 3.31 -15.23 -0.32
CA GLY A 101 4.08 -14.45 0.65
C GLY A 101 3.54 -14.59 2.08
N VAL A 102 2.23 -14.39 2.27
CA VAL A 102 1.57 -14.52 3.57
C VAL A 102 1.68 -15.94 4.14
N THR A 103 1.60 -16.97 3.29
CA THR A 103 1.72 -18.36 3.74
C THR A 103 3.13 -18.66 4.27
N ILE A 104 4.16 -18.13 3.60
CA ILE A 104 5.57 -18.29 4.02
C ILE A 104 5.82 -17.55 5.34
N GLU A 105 5.35 -16.30 5.46
CA GLU A 105 5.39 -15.51 6.70
C GLU A 105 4.76 -16.28 7.88
N ALA A 106 3.55 -16.81 7.68
CA ALA A 106 2.84 -17.58 8.70
C ALA A 106 3.62 -18.82 9.15
N PHE A 107 4.27 -19.52 8.23
CA PHE A 107 5.10 -20.69 8.54
C PHE A 107 6.29 -20.32 9.43
N PHE A 108 7.03 -19.26 9.09
CA PHE A 108 8.15 -18.79 9.89
C PHE A 108 7.70 -18.29 11.26
N GLN A 109 6.55 -17.64 11.34
CA GLN A 109 5.99 -17.16 12.60
C GLN A 109 5.62 -18.33 13.53
N ALA A 110 4.98 -19.38 13.00
CA ALA A 110 4.68 -20.60 13.76
C ALA A 110 5.96 -21.30 14.25
N MET A 111 6.96 -21.42 13.39
CA MET A 111 8.27 -21.98 13.77
C MET A 111 8.95 -21.16 14.87
N GLY A 112 8.91 -19.83 14.76
CA GLY A 112 9.42 -18.91 15.78
C GLY A 112 8.74 -19.09 17.13
N MET A 113 7.41 -19.25 17.15
CA MET A 113 6.66 -19.54 18.37
C MET A 113 7.10 -20.86 19.01
N VAL A 114 7.19 -21.94 18.23
CA VAL A 114 7.63 -23.25 18.73
C VAL A 114 9.03 -23.19 19.33
N CYS A 115 9.98 -22.57 18.63
CA CYS A 115 11.34 -22.37 19.12
C CYS A 115 11.37 -21.57 20.43
N ALA A 116 10.60 -20.48 20.52
CA ALA A 116 10.50 -19.68 21.74
C ALA A 116 9.95 -20.50 22.92
N PHE A 117 8.92 -21.32 22.69
CA PHE A 117 8.38 -22.21 23.72
C PHE A 117 9.39 -23.27 24.18
N LEU A 118 10.11 -23.89 23.25
CA LEU A 118 11.15 -24.87 23.57
C LEU A 118 12.29 -24.23 24.37
N LEU A 119 12.77 -23.07 23.96
CA LEU A 119 13.79 -22.31 24.69
C LEU A 119 13.32 -21.92 26.09
N ALA A 120 12.08 -21.44 26.23
CA ALA A 120 11.50 -21.11 27.54
C ALA A 120 11.41 -22.34 28.46
N LYS A 121 11.01 -23.49 27.93
CA LYS A 121 10.95 -24.75 28.68
C LYS A 121 12.36 -25.18 29.13
N MET A 122 13.34 -25.13 28.21
CA MET A 122 14.73 -25.51 28.47
C MET A 122 15.38 -24.58 29.51
N LEU A 123 15.12 -23.27 29.43
CA LEU A 123 15.58 -22.29 30.41
C LEU A 123 14.98 -22.56 31.81
N ARG A 124 13.68 -22.83 31.90
CA ARG A 124 13.02 -23.17 33.17
C ARG A 124 13.59 -24.45 33.77
N TRP A 125 13.82 -25.48 32.95
CA TRP A 125 14.43 -26.73 33.37
C TRP A 125 15.85 -26.54 33.91
N ASN A 126 16.71 -25.81 33.19
CA ASN A 126 18.06 -25.52 33.65
C ASN A 126 18.08 -24.73 34.96
N LYS A 127 17.16 -23.78 35.15
CA LYS A 127 17.02 -23.07 36.42
C LYS A 127 16.63 -24.03 37.55
N SER A 128 15.66 -24.92 37.31
CA SER A 128 15.23 -25.91 38.30
C SER A 128 16.38 -26.85 38.70
N LEU A 129 17.15 -27.37 37.74
CA LEU A 129 18.29 -28.26 38.00
C LEU A 129 19.37 -27.56 38.82
N ARG A 130 19.68 -26.30 38.51
CA ARG A 130 20.67 -25.51 39.27
C ARG A 130 20.25 -25.31 40.73
N LEU A 131 18.96 -25.11 41.00
CA LEU A 131 18.45 -24.96 42.37
C LEU A 131 18.56 -26.27 43.17
N VAL A 132 18.23 -27.40 42.56
CA VAL A 132 18.37 -28.73 43.20
C VAL A 132 19.83 -29.02 43.50
N TYR A 133 20.72 -28.81 42.53
CA TYR A 133 22.17 -29.01 42.71
C TYR A 133 22.72 -28.14 43.85
N ARG A 134 22.33 -26.86 43.90
CA ARG A 134 22.73 -25.96 44.98
C ARG A 134 22.20 -26.41 46.35
N SER A 135 20.97 -26.92 46.42
CA SER A 135 20.40 -27.43 47.68
C SER A 135 21.14 -28.68 48.16
N ASN A 136 21.49 -29.60 47.26
CA ASN A 136 22.23 -30.82 47.61
C ASN A 136 23.61 -30.48 48.17
N LEU A 137 24.33 -29.54 47.55
CA LEU A 137 25.64 -29.09 48.06
C LEU A 137 25.55 -28.48 49.48
N LEU A 138 24.51 -27.70 49.77
CA LEU A 138 24.30 -27.12 51.10
C LEU A 138 23.98 -28.20 52.15
N ASN A 139 23.19 -29.21 51.77
CA ASN A 139 22.88 -30.32 52.66
C ASN A 139 24.12 -31.16 52.99
N GLU A 140 24.97 -31.46 52.01
CA GLU A 140 26.24 -32.17 52.25
C GLU A 140 27.13 -31.41 53.23
N PHE A 141 27.22 -30.09 53.09
CA PHE A 141 28.01 -29.24 54.00
C PHE A 141 27.47 -29.28 55.45
N ASN A 142 26.15 -29.20 55.63
CA ASN A 142 25.52 -29.25 56.94
C ASN A 142 25.63 -30.64 57.62
N THR A 143 25.77 -31.72 56.85
CA THR A 143 25.92 -33.08 57.41
C THR A 143 27.35 -33.44 57.81
N SER A 144 28.33 -32.61 57.42
CA SER A 144 29.76 -32.84 57.71
C SER A 144 30.27 -32.12 58.97
N GLU A 145 29.40 -31.42 59.70
CA GLU A 145 29.68 -30.72 60.97
C GLU A 145 29.02 -31.47 62.14
#